data_AF-A0A848XBZ5-F1
#
_entry.id   AF-A0A848XBZ5-F1
#
_cell.length_a   1.000
_cell.length_b   1.000
_cell.length_c   1.000
_cell.angle_alpha   90.00
_cell.angle_beta   90.00
_cell.angle_gamma   90.00
#
_symmetry.space_group_name_H-M   'P 1'
#
loop_
_entity.id
_entity.type
_entity.pdbx_description
1 polymer ?
#
loop_
_entity_poly.entity_id
_entity_poly.type
_entity_poly.pdbx_seq_one_letter_code
_entity_poly.pdbx_strand_id
1 'polypeptide(L)'
;MSDRISPDDLMRYLDGEMSPEERARTEAAMAASTELQRDFARFKALKADIQGLSIHPATYRSSVWDQVNAHVNRPIGWALLLIGVAVWMAYGAYVFATSPASPWEKLGTGAIAIGILMLLASVIWERLREWETDPYRDVHR
;
A
#
# COMPACT_ATOMS: atom_id res chain seq x y z
N MET A 1 -18.85 5.14 -51.82
CA MET A 1 -17.75 4.65 -50.97
C MET A 1 -18.43 3.99 -49.78
N SER A 2 -18.41 2.65 -49.70
CA SER A 2 -19.13 1.92 -48.66
C SER A 2 -18.49 2.19 -47.30
N ASP A 3 -19.21 2.92 -46.46
CA ASP A 3 -18.83 3.26 -45.09
C ASP A 3 -18.84 1.96 -44.27
N ARG A 4 -17.69 1.28 -44.24
CA ARG A 4 -17.54 0.01 -43.51
C ARG A 4 -17.39 0.35 -42.04
N ILE A 5 -18.39 -0.02 -41.23
CA ILE A 5 -18.29 0.02 -39.77
C ILE A 5 -17.07 -0.81 -39.36
N SER A 6 -16.17 -0.18 -38.60
CA SER A 6 -14.96 -0.82 -38.10
C SER A 6 -15.22 -1.52 -36.76
N PRO A 7 -14.33 -2.45 -36.33
CA PRO A 7 -14.37 -3.01 -34.98
C PRO A 7 -14.31 -1.94 -33.87
N ASP A 8 -13.58 -0.85 -34.12
CA ASP A 8 -13.44 0.27 -33.17
C ASP A 8 -14.77 1.00 -32.96
N ASP A 9 -15.60 1.09 -34.00
CA ASP A 9 -16.94 1.67 -33.91
C ASP A 9 -17.87 0.82 -33.03
N LEU A 10 -17.74 -0.51 -33.06
CA LEU A 10 -18.51 -1.39 -32.17
C LEU A 10 -18.11 -1.21 -30.69
N MET A 11 -16.82 -0.97 -30.42
CA MET A 11 -16.33 -0.69 -29.06
C MET A 11 -16.80 0.69 -28.58
N ARG A 12 -16.66 1.74 -29.39
CA ARG A 12 -17.17 3.09 -29.09
C ARG A 12 -18.69 3.09 -28.84
N TYR A 13 -19.44 2.29 -29.60
CA TYR A 13 -20.87 2.09 -29.38
C TYR A 13 -21.15 1.40 -28.03
N LEU A 14 -20.38 0.37 -27.66
CA LEU A 14 -20.49 -0.36 -26.39
C LEU A 14 -20.11 0.48 -25.16
N ASP A 15 -19.20 1.45 -25.33
CA ASP A 15 -18.76 2.38 -24.29
C ASP A 15 -19.61 3.66 -24.22
N GLY A 16 -20.48 3.89 -25.20
CA GLY A 16 -21.41 5.03 -25.22
C GLY A 16 -20.76 6.34 -25.68
N GLU A 17 -19.62 6.27 -26.37
CA GLU A 17 -18.82 7.43 -26.81
C GLU A 17 -19.25 7.99 -28.19
N MET A 18 -20.33 7.45 -28.76
CA MET A 18 -20.85 7.88 -30.06
C MET A 18 -21.89 8.99 -29.94
N SER A 19 -21.84 9.94 -30.87
CA SER A 19 -22.93 10.91 -31.06
C SER A 19 -24.24 10.23 -31.49
N PRO A 20 -25.41 10.86 -31.32
CA PRO A 20 -26.70 10.27 -31.71
C PRO A 20 -26.77 9.87 -33.19
N GLU A 21 -26.12 10.64 -34.08
CA GLU A 21 -26.09 10.38 -35.53
C GLU A 21 -25.18 9.20 -35.89
N GLU A 22 -24.00 9.09 -35.27
CA GLU A 22 -23.11 7.93 -35.41
C GLU A 22 -23.78 6.66 -34.89
N ARG A 23 -24.46 6.77 -33.74
CA ARG A 23 -25.16 5.67 -33.11
C ARG A 23 -26.23 5.06 -34.02
N ALA A 24 -27.08 5.90 -34.62
CA ALA A 24 -28.14 5.46 -35.53
C ALA A 24 -27.57 4.75 -36.77
N ARG A 25 -26.42 5.21 -37.28
CA ARG A 25 -25.72 4.56 -38.41
C ARG A 25 -25.18 3.18 -38.02
N THR A 26 -24.54 3.07 -36.86
CA THR A 26 -24.01 1.80 -36.33
C THR A 26 -25.14 0.80 -36.06
N GLU A 27 -26.27 1.26 -35.50
CA GLU A 27 -27.47 0.42 -35.28
C GLU A 27 -28.07 -0.08 -36.60
N ALA A 28 -28.21 0.78 -37.61
CA ALA A 28 -28.69 0.38 -38.93
C ALA A 28 -27.75 -0.64 -39.61
N ALA A 29 -26.43 -0.46 -39.48
CA ALA A 29 -25.45 -1.39 -40.02
C ALA A 29 -25.44 -2.74 -39.29
N MET A 30 -25.59 -2.74 -37.95
CA MET A 30 -25.75 -3.97 -37.17
C MET A 30 -27.06 -4.68 -37.49
N ALA A 31 -28.15 -3.96 -37.77
CA ALA A 31 -29.41 -4.57 -38.19
C ALA A 31 -29.31 -5.26 -39.56
N ALA A 32 -28.46 -4.72 -40.45
CA ALA A 32 -28.26 -5.23 -41.80
C ALA A 32 -27.21 -6.37 -41.92
N SER A 33 -26.41 -6.64 -40.88
CA SER A 33 -25.31 -7.61 -40.94
C SER A 33 -25.26 -8.54 -39.73
N THR A 34 -25.38 -9.84 -39.99
CA THR A 34 -25.23 -10.90 -38.98
C THR A 34 -23.78 -11.05 -38.48
N GLU A 35 -22.79 -10.65 -39.28
CA GLU A 35 -21.37 -10.65 -38.90
C GLU A 35 -21.09 -9.59 -37.82
N LEU A 36 -21.58 -8.37 -38.03
CA LEU A 36 -21.43 -7.27 -37.06
C LEU A 36 -22.14 -7.59 -35.73
N GLN A 37 -23.31 -8.23 -35.78
CA GLN A 37 -24.01 -8.70 -34.58
C GLN A 37 -23.19 -9.73 -33.79
N ARG A 38 -22.51 -10.65 -34.50
CA ARG A 38 -21.65 -11.66 -33.87
C ARG A 38 -20.45 -11.03 -33.18
N ASP A 39 -19.79 -10.09 -33.85
CA ASP A 39 -18.62 -9.41 -33.27
C ASP A 39 -19.00 -8.50 -32.11
N PHE A 40 -20.13 -7.80 -32.21
CA PHE A 40 -20.69 -7.04 -31.09
C PHE A 40 -20.99 -7.94 -29.87
N ALA A 41 -21.55 -9.14 -30.09
CA ALA A 41 -21.81 -10.09 -29.02
C ALA A 41 -20.51 -10.56 -28.33
N ARG A 42 -19.41 -10.75 -29.09
CA ARG A 42 -18.09 -11.08 -28.53
C ARG A 42 -17.55 -9.96 -27.65
N PHE A 43 -17.56 -8.71 -28.14
CA PHE A 43 -17.08 -7.57 -27.36
C PHE A 43 -17.90 -7.35 -26.10
N LYS A 44 -19.22 -7.52 -26.18
CA LYS A 44 -20.12 -7.44 -25.02
C LYS A 44 -19.81 -8.53 -23.98
N ALA A 45 -19.54 -9.77 -24.40
CA ALA A 45 -19.17 -10.85 -23.50
C ALA A 45 -17.82 -10.56 -22.80
N LEU A 46 -16.81 -10.13 -23.57
CA LEU A 46 -15.50 -9.76 -23.01
C LEU A 46 -15.59 -8.62 -21.99
N LYS A 47 -16.39 -7.57 -22.28
CA LYS A 47 -16.63 -6.48 -21.33
C LYS A 47 -17.30 -6.96 -20.05
N ALA A 48 -18.26 -7.87 -20.16
CA ALA A 48 -18.92 -8.46 -18.99
C ALA A 48 -17.96 -9.31 -18.15
N ASP A 49 -17.09 -10.10 -18.77
CA ASP A 49 -16.07 -10.89 -18.07
C ASP A 49 -15.08 -9.98 -17.33
N ILE A 50 -14.60 -8.91 -17.97
CA ILE A 50 -13.72 -7.92 -17.34
C ILE A 50 -14.44 -7.19 -16.18
N GLN A 51 -15.71 -6.84 -16.36
CA GLN A 51 -16.53 -6.26 -15.29
C GLN A 51 -16.76 -7.25 -14.13
N GLY A 52 -16.88 -8.55 -14.40
CA GLY A 52 -16.92 -9.58 -13.36
C GLY A 52 -15.58 -9.77 -12.65
N LEU A 53 -14.47 -9.53 -13.36
CA LEU A 53 -13.11 -9.47 -12.82
C LEU A 53 -12.79 -8.15 -12.13
N SER A 54 -13.73 -7.19 -12.09
CA SER A 54 -13.56 -5.96 -11.30
C SER A 54 -13.23 -6.36 -9.88
N ILE A 55 -11.94 -6.28 -9.57
CA ILE A 55 -11.38 -6.47 -8.25
C ILE A 55 -12.16 -5.49 -7.39
N HIS A 56 -13.07 -6.00 -6.57
CA HIS A 56 -13.59 -5.21 -5.47
C HIS A 56 -12.33 -4.65 -4.81
N PRO A 57 -12.12 -3.32 -4.76
CA PRO A 57 -11.07 -2.80 -3.93
C PRO A 57 -11.34 -3.44 -2.58
N ALA A 58 -10.42 -4.30 -2.12
CA ALA A 58 -10.56 -4.97 -0.85
C ALA A 58 -10.89 -3.84 0.10
N THR A 59 -12.15 -3.79 0.53
CA THR A 59 -12.62 -2.68 1.33
C THR A 59 -11.82 -2.84 2.58
N TYR A 60 -10.77 -2.04 2.71
CA TYR A 60 -10.01 -1.89 3.92
C TYR A 60 -11.02 -1.27 4.86
N ARG A 61 -11.82 -2.15 5.48
CA ARG A 61 -12.81 -1.81 6.48
C ARG A 61 -11.96 -1.39 7.65
N SER A 62 -11.55 -0.12 7.62
CA SER A 62 -10.81 0.55 8.68
C SER A 62 -11.60 0.27 9.94
N SER A 63 -11.10 -0.68 10.71
CA SER A 63 -11.76 -1.10 11.92
C SER A 63 -11.73 0.11 12.83
N VAL A 64 -12.82 0.41 13.52
CA VAL A 64 -12.83 1.48 14.55
C VAL A 64 -11.68 1.24 15.55
N TRP A 65 -11.29 -0.03 15.73
CA TRP A 65 -10.12 -0.46 16.48
C TRP A 65 -8.78 0.00 15.90
N ASP A 66 -8.62 0.11 14.57
CA ASP A 66 -7.39 0.62 13.95
C ASP A 66 -7.21 2.12 14.23
N GLN A 67 -8.30 2.91 14.21
CA GLN A 67 -8.25 4.33 14.56
C GLN A 67 -7.96 4.56 16.05
N VAL A 68 -8.59 3.79 16.94
CA VAL A 68 -8.37 3.89 18.39
C VAL A 68 -6.97 3.41 18.78
N ASN A 69 -6.51 2.31 18.20
CA ASN A 69 -5.17 1.78 18.43
C ASN A 69 -4.08 2.72 17.89
N ALA A 70 -4.32 3.38 16.75
CA ALA A 70 -3.40 4.35 16.18
C ALA A 70 -3.28 5.64 17.01
N HIS A 71 -4.37 6.12 17.62
CA HIS A 71 -4.38 7.42 18.31
C HIS A 71 -3.98 7.38 19.79
N VAL A 72 -4.23 6.28 20.51
CA VAL A 72 -4.02 6.26 21.98
C VAL A 72 -2.88 5.32 22.39
N ASN A 73 -2.84 4.09 21.85
CA ASN A 73 -1.86 3.10 22.28
C ASN A 73 -0.46 3.36 21.73
N ARG A 74 -0.35 3.91 20.50
CA ARG A 74 0.94 4.21 19.88
C ARG A 74 1.80 5.21 20.68
N PRO A 75 1.32 6.42 21.03
CA PRO A 75 2.16 7.39 21.75
C PRO A 75 2.51 6.92 23.17
N ILE A 76 1.58 6.28 23.88
CA ILE A 76 1.81 5.78 25.24
C ILE A 76 2.81 4.64 25.25
N GLY A 77 2.69 3.71 24.29
CA GLY A 77 3.64 2.59 24.14
C GLY A 77 5.07 3.08 23.90
N TRP A 78 5.24 4.07 23.02
CA TRP A 78 6.55 4.69 22.78
C TRP A 78 7.09 5.43 24.01
N ALA A 79 6.25 6.18 24.72
CA ALA A 79 6.67 6.86 25.95
C ALA A 79 7.15 5.87 27.02
N LEU A 80 6.37 4.80 27.27
CA LEU A 80 6.75 3.77 28.24
C LEU A 80 8.03 3.05 27.84
N LEU A 81 8.20 2.74 26.54
CA LEU A 81 9.41 2.11 26.02
C LEU A 81 10.64 3.01 26.20
N LEU A 82 10.55 4.29 25.84
CA LEU A 82 11.66 5.24 25.99
C LEU A 82 12.05 5.44 27.45
N ILE A 83 11.06 5.61 28.33
CA ILE A 83 11.30 5.74 29.78
C ILE A 83 11.92 4.46 30.34
N GLY A 84 11.38 3.29 29.97
CA GLY A 84 11.88 2.00 30.41
C GLY A 84 13.33 1.76 29.98
N VAL A 85 13.66 2.05 28.73
CA VAL A 85 15.04 1.96 28.21
C VAL A 85 15.96 2.93 28.95
N ALA A 86 15.54 4.17 29.19
CA ALA A 86 16.35 5.16 29.91
C ALA A 86 16.64 4.72 31.36
N VAL A 87 15.63 4.24 32.08
CA VAL A 87 15.79 3.71 33.46
C VAL A 87 16.69 2.49 33.47
N TRP A 88 16.49 1.55 32.53
CA TRP A 88 17.30 0.34 32.42
C TRP A 88 18.77 0.68 32.15
N MET A 89 19.04 1.63 31.25
CA MET A 89 20.39 2.12 30.95
C MET A 89 21.04 2.78 32.18
N ALA A 90 20.31 3.63 32.89
CA ALA A 90 20.81 4.30 34.10
C ALA A 90 21.14 3.28 35.21
N TYR A 91 20.26 2.30 35.42
CA TYR A 91 20.49 1.23 36.38
C TYR A 91 21.68 0.35 35.98
N GLY A 92 21.78 -0.04 34.70
CA GLY A 92 22.91 -0.79 34.18
C GLY A 92 24.23 -0.07 34.36
N ALA A 93 24.27 1.24 34.08
CA ALA A 93 25.45 2.08 34.31
C ALA A 93 25.82 2.18 35.80
N TYR A 94 24.83 2.32 36.68
CA TYR A 94 25.04 2.32 38.13
C TYR A 94 25.67 1.00 38.60
N VAL A 95 25.08 -0.13 38.22
CA VAL A 95 25.60 -1.47 38.55
C VAL A 95 27.00 -1.67 37.99
N PHE A 96 27.25 -1.21 36.76
CA PHE A 96 28.57 -1.29 36.14
C PHE A 96 29.64 -0.50 36.92
N ALA A 97 29.28 0.69 37.40
CA ALA A 97 30.16 1.56 38.16
C ALA A 97 30.44 1.03 39.57
N THR A 98 29.43 0.49 40.26
CA THR A 98 29.55 0.04 41.67
C THR A 98 29.94 -1.43 41.83
N SER A 99 29.86 -2.23 40.76
CA SER A 99 30.15 -3.66 40.83
C SER A 99 31.62 -3.95 41.17
N PRO A 100 31.91 -4.90 42.08
CA PRO A 100 33.25 -5.38 42.36
C PRO A 100 33.79 -6.37 41.30
N ALA A 101 33.07 -6.57 40.19
CA ALA A 101 33.46 -7.48 39.12
C ALA A 101 34.82 -7.14 38.48
N SER A 102 35.47 -8.18 37.95
CA SER A 102 36.74 -8.05 37.25
C SER A 102 36.64 -7.07 36.07
N PRO A 103 37.68 -6.26 35.79
CA PRO A 103 37.72 -5.36 34.64
C PRO A 103 37.41 -6.05 33.29
N TRP A 104 37.80 -7.33 33.14
CA TRP A 104 37.55 -8.09 31.92
C TRP A 104 36.09 -8.50 31.74
N GLU A 105 35.41 -8.85 32.83
CA GLU A 105 33.96 -9.16 32.82
C GLU A 105 33.15 -7.91 32.50
N LYS A 106 33.56 -6.77 33.06
CA LYS A 106 33.01 -5.45 32.75
C LYS A 106 33.21 -5.11 31.27
N LEU A 107 34.42 -5.27 30.73
CA LEU A 107 34.69 -5.02 29.32
C LEU A 107 33.84 -5.91 28.39
N GLY A 108 33.76 -7.21 28.67
CA GLY A 108 32.98 -8.14 27.85
C GLY A 108 31.49 -7.80 27.85
N THR A 109 30.92 -7.57 29.04
CA THR A 109 29.50 -7.22 29.18
C THR A 109 29.19 -5.86 28.56
N GLY A 110 30.07 -4.87 28.77
CA GLY A 110 29.94 -3.54 28.20
C GLY A 110 30.02 -3.54 26.67
N ALA A 111 30.94 -4.33 26.09
CA ALA A 111 31.07 -4.46 24.64
C ALA A 111 29.79 -5.03 23.99
N ILE A 112 29.16 -6.02 24.61
CA ILE A 112 27.88 -6.59 24.13
C ILE A 112 26.78 -5.54 24.20
N ALA A 113 26.63 -4.86 25.34
CA ALA A 113 25.59 -3.84 25.51
C ALA A 113 25.77 -2.67 24.53
N ILE A 114 27.00 -2.16 24.38
CA ILE A 114 27.33 -1.10 23.42
C ILE A 114 27.08 -1.57 21.99
N GLY A 115 27.48 -2.79 21.64
CA GLY A 115 27.25 -3.36 20.31
C GLY A 115 25.77 -3.41 19.95
N ILE A 116 24.92 -3.88 20.87
CA ILE A 116 23.46 -3.89 20.69
C ILE A 116 22.92 -2.48 20.49
N LEU A 117 23.36 -1.51 21.30
CA LEU A 117 22.92 -0.12 21.19
C LEU A 117 23.35 0.52 19.88
N MET A 118 24.56 0.23 19.39
CA MET A 118 25.03 0.72 18.09
C MET A 118 24.22 0.14 16.94
N LEU A 119 23.91 -1.17 16.96
CA LEU A 119 23.05 -1.80 15.95
C LEU A 119 21.62 -1.25 15.99
N LEU A 120 21.07 -1.03 17.19
CA LEU A 120 19.76 -0.41 17.33
C LEU A 120 19.77 1.03 16.78
N ALA A 121 20.80 1.81 17.11
CA ALA A 121 20.97 3.17 16.62
C ALA A 121 21.13 3.22 15.10
N SER A 122 21.82 2.25 14.47
CA SER A 122 21.97 2.22 13.02
C SER A 122 20.62 1.99 12.32
N VAL A 123 19.80 1.07 12.84
CA VAL A 123 18.46 0.82 12.29
C VAL A 123 17.54 2.03 12.48
N ILE A 124 17.58 2.68 13.64
CA ILE A 124 16.81 3.90 13.89
C ILE A 124 17.23 5.01 12.93
N TRP A 125 18.54 5.21 12.76
CA TRP A 125 19.09 6.21 11.85
C TRP A 125 18.67 5.97 10.40
N GLU A 126 18.79 4.74 9.93
CA GLU A 126 18.39 4.34 8.58
C GLU A 126 16.89 4.59 8.37
N ARG A 127 16.05 4.24 9.34
CA ARG A 127 14.61 4.53 9.28
C ARG A 127 14.27 6.00 9.29
N LEU A 128 14.94 6.82 10.11
CA LEU A 128 14.72 8.26 10.12
C LEU A 128 15.11 8.88 8.77
N ARG A 129 16.24 8.44 8.20
CA ARG A 129 16.71 8.89 6.88
C ARG A 129 15.75 8.51 5.76
N GLU A 130 15.29 7.26 5.73
CA GLU A 130 14.32 6.80 4.74
C GLU A 130 13.01 7.59 4.85
N TRP A 131 12.55 7.90 6.06
CA TRP A 131 11.32 8.65 6.31
C TRP A 131 11.35 10.10 5.81
N GLU A 132 12.54 10.68 5.60
CA GLU A 132 12.70 12.00 4.96
C GLU A 132 12.64 11.92 3.42
N THR A 133 13.12 10.81 2.84
CA THR A 133 13.22 10.64 1.39
C THR A 133 12.08 9.86 0.73
N ASP A 134 11.19 9.25 1.51
CA ASP A 134 10.09 8.42 0.99
C ASP A 134 8.94 9.28 0.41
N PRO A 135 8.73 9.28 -0.93
CA PRO A 135 7.65 10.05 -1.59
C PRO A 135 6.25 9.51 -1.28
N TYR A 136 6.14 8.29 -0.76
CA TYR A 136 4.87 7.61 -0.49
C TYR A 136 4.46 7.65 0.98
N ARG A 137 5.19 8.39 1.81
CA ARG A 137 5.01 8.49 3.26
C ARG A 137 3.58 8.83 3.71
N ASP A 138 2.87 9.67 2.95
CA ASP A 138 1.53 10.16 3.28
C ASP A 138 0.42 9.55 2.40
N VAL A 139 0.75 8.53 1.60
CA VAL A 139 -0.24 7.86 0.75
C VAL A 139 -0.97 6.79 1.57
N HIS A 140 -2.13 7.16 2.11
CA HIS A 140 -3.06 6.22 2.71
C HIS A 140 -3.78 5.42 1.60
N ARG A 141 -3.63 4.09 1.60
CA ARG A 141 -4.41 3.17 0.75
C ARG A 141 -5.70 2.74 1.41
#